data_AF-A0A368KMF4-F1
#
_entry.id   AF-A0A368KMF4-F1
#
_cell.length_a   1.000
_cell.length_b   1.000
_cell.length_c   1.000
_cell.angle_alpha   90.00
_cell.angle_beta   90.00
_cell.angle_gamma   90.00
#
_symmetry.space_group_name_H-M   'P 1'
#
loop_
_entity.id
_entity.type
_entity.pdbx_description
1 polymer ?
#
loop_
_entity_poly.entity_id
_entity_poly.type
_entity_poly.pdbx_seq_one_letter_code
_entity_poly.pdbx_strand_id
1 'polypeptide(L)'
;MLSALQTRKSGSTIIECVVALAIMAAMLTTMLSIQVVQSLRLKLDNQRLQAEQILSNLADRILTASPTQLSNETLAAWATEAEQEEKLPANTIQVIVHAVAEPATGKRFEMIWQPSVKPLPGKRLVVWRFDNEDPPVNESQP
;
A
#
# COMPACT_ATOMS: atom_id res chain seq x y z
N MET A 1 -65.47 8.66 -46.75
CA MET A 1 -64.64 7.46 -46.50
C MET A 1 -63.49 7.88 -45.60
N LEU A 2 -63.67 7.73 -44.28
CA LEU A 2 -62.71 8.18 -43.28
C LEU A 2 -61.74 7.04 -42.95
N SER A 3 -60.47 7.31 -43.20
CA SER A 3 -59.31 6.49 -42.86
C SER A 3 -59.24 6.24 -41.36
N ALA A 4 -59.58 5.03 -40.92
CA ALA A 4 -59.34 4.59 -39.55
C ALA A 4 -57.86 4.22 -39.39
N LEU A 5 -57.04 5.24 -39.15
CA LEU A 5 -55.68 5.07 -38.65
C LEU A 5 -55.73 4.51 -37.23
N GLN A 6 -54.86 3.52 -37.02
CA GLN A 6 -54.68 2.71 -35.82
C GLN A 6 -54.61 3.52 -34.52
N THR A 7 -55.22 2.98 -33.47
CA THR A 7 -54.64 3.03 -32.11
C THR A 7 -54.71 1.63 -31.51
N ARG A 8 -53.79 0.75 -31.93
CA ARG A 8 -53.48 -0.45 -31.14
C ARG A 8 -52.94 0.04 -29.80
N LYS A 9 -53.77 -0.05 -28.75
CA LYS A 9 -53.32 0.10 -27.37
C LYS A 9 -52.29 -1.00 -27.11
N SER A 10 -51.00 -0.65 -27.13
CA SER A 10 -49.91 -1.56 -26.81
C SER A 10 -49.94 -1.80 -25.29
N GLY A 11 -50.76 -2.76 -24.86
CA GLY A 11 -50.69 -3.25 -23.50
C GLY A 11 -49.38 -4.01 -23.34
N SER A 12 -48.56 -3.60 -22.37
CA SER A 12 -47.33 -4.28 -21.98
C SER A 12 -47.57 -5.78 -21.92
N THR A 13 -47.01 -6.53 -22.86
CA THR A 13 -47.20 -7.98 -22.90
C THR A 13 -46.38 -8.61 -21.76
N ILE A 14 -46.84 -9.74 -21.22
CA ILE A 14 -46.08 -10.49 -20.18
C ILE A 14 -44.65 -10.77 -20.66
N ILE A 15 -44.48 -10.98 -21.97
CA ILE A 15 -43.19 -11.19 -22.62
C ILE A 15 -42.28 -9.96 -22.48
N GLU A 16 -42.78 -8.75 -22.72
CA GLU A 16 -41.99 -7.51 -22.53
C GLU A 16 -41.58 -7.33 -21.07
N CYS A 17 -42.45 -7.69 -20.12
CA CYS A 17 -42.12 -7.64 -18.69
C CYS A 17 -41.01 -8.63 -18.33
N VAL A 18 -41.08 -9.88 -18.82
CA VAL A 18 -40.05 -10.89 -18.58
C VAL A 18 -38.71 -10.49 -19.21
N VAL A 19 -38.74 -9.95 -20.43
CA VAL A 19 -37.53 -9.44 -21.09
C VAL A 19 -36.94 -8.25 -20.32
N ALA A 20 -37.75 -7.30 -19.86
CA ALA A 20 -37.29 -6.18 -19.05
C ALA A 20 -36.67 -6.64 -17.72
N LEU A 21 -37.27 -7.62 -17.05
CA LEU A 21 -36.72 -8.23 -15.84
C LEU A 21 -35.39 -8.95 -16.10
N ALA A 22 -35.27 -9.68 -17.21
CA ALA A 22 -34.03 -10.34 -17.59
C ALA A 22 -32.90 -9.33 -17.85
N ILE A 23 -33.19 -8.23 -18.56
CA ILE A 23 -32.23 -7.15 -18.81
C ILE A 23 -31.84 -6.47 -17.49
N MET A 24 -32.80 -6.19 -16.60
CA MET A 24 -32.51 -5.62 -15.27
C MET A 24 -31.63 -6.55 -14.44
N ALA A 25 -31.90 -7.86 -14.42
CA ALA A 25 -31.10 -8.83 -13.70
C ALA A 25 -29.66 -8.91 -14.25
N ALA A 26 -29.52 -8.90 -15.58
CA ALA A 26 -28.21 -8.86 -16.23
C ALA A 26 -27.44 -7.57 -15.88
N MET A 27 -28.11 -6.41 -15.94
CA MET A 27 -27.52 -5.12 -15.57
C MET A 27 -27.07 -5.11 -14.10
N LEU A 28 -27.91 -5.56 -13.16
CA LEU A 28 -27.56 -5.65 -11.75
C LEU A 28 -26.35 -6.55 -11.52
N THR A 29 -26.28 -7.70 -12.19
CA THR A 29 -25.16 -8.63 -12.06
C THR A 29 -23.84 -8.01 -12.54
N THR A 30 -23.87 -7.32 -13.67
CA THR A 30 -22.69 -6.61 -14.19
C THR A 30 -22.28 -5.46 -13.28
N MET A 31 -23.23 -4.69 -12.76
CA MET A 31 -22.98 -3.57 -11.85
C MET A 31 -22.34 -4.04 -10.54
N LEU A 32 -22.86 -5.11 -9.94
CA LEU A 32 -22.28 -5.73 -8.74
C LEU A 32 -20.85 -6.21 -9.00
N SER A 33 -20.61 -6.85 -10.16
CA SER A 33 -19.27 -7.31 -10.53
C SER A 33 -18.27 -6.14 -10.62
N ILE A 34 -18.68 -5.01 -11.21
CA ILE A 34 -17.86 -3.81 -11.30
C ILE A 34 -17.59 -3.24 -9.90
N GLN A 35 -18.60 -3.15 -9.03
CA GLN A 35 -18.45 -2.65 -7.66
C GLN A 35 -17.48 -3.51 -6.83
N VAL A 36 -17.56 -4.84 -6.96
CA VAL A 36 -16.62 -5.75 -6.30
C VAL A 36 -15.19 -5.50 -6.78
N VAL A 37 -14.97 -5.38 -8.09
CA VAL A 37 -13.62 -5.11 -8.63
C VAL A 37 -13.10 -3.74 -8.19
N GLN A 38 -13.93 -2.70 -8.19
CA GLN A 38 -13.54 -1.36 -7.75
C GLN A 38 -13.21 -1.32 -6.26
N SER A 39 -14.03 -1.96 -5.41
CA SER A 39 -13.76 -2.03 -3.97
C SER A 39 -12.45 -2.77 -3.66
N LEU A 40 -12.16 -3.85 -4.40
CA LEU A 40 -10.88 -4.55 -4.29
C LEU A 40 -9.71 -3.65 -4.69
N ARG A 41 -9.82 -2.92 -5.81
CA ARG A 41 -8.78 -1.97 -6.24
C ARG A 41 -8.52 -0.89 -5.19
N LEU A 42 -9.57 -0.24 -4.71
CA LEU A 42 -9.47 0.79 -3.67
C LEU A 42 -8.82 0.25 -2.39
N LYS A 43 -9.15 -1.00 -2.00
CA LYS A 43 -8.53 -1.64 -0.85
C LYS A 43 -7.04 -1.88 -1.06
N LEU A 44 -6.64 -2.37 -2.23
CA LEU A 44 -5.24 -2.59 -2.57
C LEU A 44 -4.44 -1.29 -2.66
N ASP A 45 -5.04 -0.22 -3.21
CA ASP A 45 -4.41 1.10 -3.29
C ASP A 45 -4.22 1.72 -1.90
N ASN A 46 -5.21 1.58 -1.02
CA ASN A 46 -5.08 2.02 0.37
C ASN A 46 -3.97 1.25 1.11
N GLN A 47 -3.90 -0.08 0.95
CA GLN A 47 -2.82 -0.88 1.52
C GLN A 47 -1.45 -0.43 1.00
N ARG A 48 -1.37 -0.11 -0.29
CA ARG A 48 -0.16 0.39 -0.94
C ARG A 48 0.29 1.73 -0.34
N LEU A 49 -0.64 2.66 -0.13
CA LEU A 49 -0.37 3.98 0.45
C LEU A 49 0.03 3.89 1.92
N GLN A 50 -0.69 3.07 2.71
CA GLN A 50 -0.35 2.80 4.11
C GLN A 50 1.05 2.23 4.24
N ALA A 51 1.43 1.26 3.41
CA ALA A 51 2.78 0.71 3.42
C ALA A 51 3.86 1.76 3.08
N GLU A 52 3.58 2.69 2.16
CA GLU A 52 4.48 3.82 1.87
C GLU A 52 4.66 4.73 3.08
N GLN A 53 3.55 5.10 3.72
CA GLN A 53 3.53 5.94 4.92
C GLN A 53 4.35 5.28 6.04
N ILE A 54 4.15 3.99 6.26
CA ILE A 54 4.83 3.23 7.32
C ILE A 54 6.32 3.14 7.06
N LEU A 55 6.73 2.81 5.82
CA LEU A 55 8.14 2.78 5.46
C LEU A 55 8.78 4.16 5.66
N SER A 56 8.07 5.24 5.31
CA SER A 56 8.54 6.61 5.53
C SER A 56 8.66 6.95 7.02
N ASN A 57 7.67 6.62 7.84
CA ASN A 57 7.71 6.84 9.28
C ASN A 57 8.86 6.05 9.93
N LEU A 58 9.10 4.82 9.48
CA LEU A 58 10.19 3.99 9.96
C LEU A 58 11.55 4.57 9.52
N ALA A 59 11.64 5.11 8.30
CA ALA A 59 12.80 5.85 7.82
C ALA A 59 13.13 7.04 8.72
N ASP A 60 12.13 7.87 9.02
CA ASP A 60 12.29 9.06 9.87
C ASP A 60 12.70 8.68 11.29
N ARG A 61 12.13 7.58 11.83
CA ARG A 61 12.52 7.04 13.14
C ARG A 61 13.96 6.55 13.14
N ILE A 62 14.44 5.90 12.07
CA ILE A 62 15.84 5.46 11.92
C ILE A 62 16.79 6.67 11.84
N LEU A 63 16.40 7.71 11.09
CA LEU A 63 17.20 8.92 10.92
C LEU A 63 17.36 9.70 12.23
N THR A 64 16.31 9.74 13.05
CA THR A 64 16.29 10.50 14.32
C THR A 64 16.79 9.71 15.53
N ALA A 65 16.82 8.38 15.47
CA ALA A 65 17.27 7.52 16.57
C ALA A 65 18.75 7.74 16.92
N SER A 66 19.13 7.46 18.17
CA SER A 66 20.55 7.42 18.53
C SER A 66 21.23 6.18 17.94
N PRO A 67 22.55 6.22 17.64
CA PRO A 67 23.26 5.04 17.13
C PRO A 67 23.16 3.82 18.05
N THR A 68 23.03 4.04 19.36
CA THR A 68 22.87 3.00 20.39
C THR A 68 21.50 2.30 20.33
N GLN A 69 20.49 2.92 19.73
CA GLN A 69 19.15 2.35 19.55
C GLN A 69 19.02 1.57 18.24
N LEU A 70 19.96 1.71 17.31
CA LEU A 70 19.95 1.06 15.99
C LEU A 70 20.54 -0.36 16.04
N SER A 71 19.98 -1.21 16.89
CA SER A 71 20.27 -2.64 16.92
C SER A 71 19.29 -3.41 16.01
N ASN A 72 19.70 -4.58 15.51
CA ASN A 72 18.81 -5.44 14.70
C ASN A 72 17.53 -5.82 15.47
N GLU A 73 17.63 -6.05 16.78
CA GLU A 73 16.47 -6.40 17.63
C GLU A 73 15.49 -5.23 17.75
N THR A 74 16.01 -4.02 17.95
CA THR A 74 15.18 -2.81 18.06
C THR A 74 14.50 -2.48 16.73
N LEU A 75 15.20 -2.64 15.61
CA LEU A 75 14.65 -2.41 14.28
C LEU A 75 13.56 -3.42 13.91
N ALA A 76 13.75 -4.70 14.27
CA ALA A 76 12.73 -5.73 14.10
C ALA A 76 11.49 -5.47 14.97
N ALA A 77 11.70 -4.99 16.21
CA ALA A 77 10.62 -4.58 17.10
C ALA A 77 9.83 -3.39 16.53
N TRP A 78 10.50 -2.36 15.99
CA TRP A 78 9.83 -1.22 15.35
C TRP A 78 9.05 -1.62 14.09
N ALA A 79 9.58 -2.55 13.29
CA ALA A 79 8.84 -3.08 12.15
C ALA A 79 7.56 -3.80 12.59
N THR A 80 7.65 -4.64 13.63
CA THR A 80 6.50 -5.38 14.18
C THR A 80 5.47 -4.43 14.82
N GLU A 81 5.92 -3.42 15.56
CA GLU A 81 5.07 -2.38 16.16
C GLU A 81 4.31 -1.62 15.07
N ALA A 82 5.01 -1.17 14.02
CA ALA A 82 4.41 -0.45 12.90
C ALA A 82 3.40 -1.31 12.11
N GLU A 83 3.64 -2.62 11.98
CA GLU A 83 2.66 -3.54 11.39
C GLU A 83 1.37 -3.65 12.23
N GLN A 84 1.52 -3.72 13.56
CA GLN A 84 0.38 -3.86 14.48
C GLN A 84 -0.46 -2.59 14.56
N GLU A 85 0.19 -1.42 14.64
CA GLU A 85 -0.49 -0.13 14.77
C GLU A 85 -1.37 0.19 13.55
N GLU A 86 -0.85 -0.10 12.36
CA GLU A 86 -1.50 0.23 11.08
C GLU A 86 -2.30 -0.93 10.48
N LYS A 87 -2.47 -2.03 11.23
CA LYS A 87 -3.24 -3.22 10.82
C LYS A 87 -2.77 -3.80 9.49
N LEU A 88 -1.49 -3.68 9.18
CA LEU A 88 -0.92 -4.41 8.06
C LEU A 88 -0.94 -5.92 8.36
N PRO A 89 -0.97 -6.79 7.33
CA PRO A 89 -0.73 -8.20 7.54
C PRO A 89 0.61 -8.40 8.25
N ALA A 90 0.69 -9.38 9.15
CA ALA A 90 1.92 -9.65 9.88
C ALA A 90 3.02 -10.14 8.93
N ASN A 91 4.27 -9.79 9.22
CA ASN A 91 5.48 -10.27 8.56
C ASN A 91 5.60 -9.82 7.09
N THR A 92 5.11 -8.62 6.82
CA THR A 92 5.12 -7.99 5.48
C THR A 92 6.28 -7.00 5.35
N ILE A 93 6.83 -6.50 6.46
CA ILE A 93 7.91 -5.52 6.53
C ILE A 93 9.18 -6.19 7.05
N GLN A 94 10.27 -6.05 6.32
CA GLN A 94 11.61 -6.50 6.72
C GLN A 94 12.57 -5.33 6.70
N VAL A 95 13.39 -5.20 7.75
CA VAL A 95 14.44 -4.18 7.84
C VAL A 95 15.79 -4.89 7.81
N ILE A 96 16.57 -4.65 6.75
CA ILE A 96 17.90 -5.24 6.54
C ILE A 96 18.94 -4.13 6.72
N VAL A 97 19.89 -4.36 7.62
CA VAL A 97 21.00 -3.44 7.88
C VAL A 97 22.24 -3.91 7.12
N HIS A 98 22.78 -3.04 6.27
CA HIS A 98 24.06 -3.24 5.62
C HIS A 98 25.06 -2.20 6.15
N ALA A 99 26.15 -2.68 6.74
CA ALA A 99 27.31 -1.83 6.97
C ALA A 99 28.01 -1.60 5.63
N VAL A 100 28.25 -0.34 5.25
CA VAL A 100 28.89 0.01 3.98
C VAL A 100 30.12 0.86 4.29
N ALA A 101 31.28 0.40 3.81
CA ALA A 101 32.58 1.02 4.09
C ALA A 101 32.93 2.21 3.17
N GLU A 102 32.24 2.37 2.03
CA GLU A 102 32.46 3.45 1.05
C GLU A 102 31.10 4.05 0.66
N PRO A 103 30.95 5.38 0.47
CA PRO A 103 32.00 6.41 0.38
C PRO A 103 32.32 7.14 1.70
N ALA A 104 31.65 6.85 2.81
CA ALA A 104 31.97 7.31 4.16
C ALA A 104 31.41 6.30 5.17
N THR A 105 32.08 6.10 6.31
CA THR A 105 31.69 5.12 7.35
C THR A 105 30.21 5.29 7.69
N GLY A 106 29.37 4.41 7.16
CA GLY A 106 27.94 4.63 7.11
C GLY A 106 27.15 3.34 7.17
N LYS A 107 25.91 3.46 7.63
CA LYS A 107 24.96 2.36 7.72
C LYS A 107 23.86 2.59 6.70
N ARG A 108 23.64 1.58 5.86
CA ARG A 108 22.54 1.51 4.91
C ARG A 108 21.43 0.67 5.53
N PHE A 109 20.27 1.27 5.73
CA PHE A 109 19.07 0.60 6.21
C PHE A 109 18.13 0.39 5.04
N GLU A 110 17.80 -0.85 4.76
CA GLU A 110 16.82 -1.21 3.75
C GLU A 110 15.54 -1.67 4.41
N MET A 111 14.44 -1.02 4.08
CA MET A 111 13.12 -1.40 4.54
C MET A 111 12.36 -1.94 3.33
N ILE A 112 12.02 -3.21 3.38
CA ILE A 112 11.34 -3.94 2.32
C ILE A 112 9.95 -4.25 2.80
N TRP A 113 8.94 -3.76 2.09
CA TRP A 113 7.56 -4.21 2.23
C TRP A 113 7.23 -5.19 1.11
N GLN A 114 6.87 -6.41 1.47
CA GLN A 114 6.54 -7.48 0.55
C GLN A 114 5.11 -7.97 0.77
N PRO A 115 4.12 -7.44 0.03
CA PRO A 115 2.72 -7.75 0.23
C PRO A 115 2.45 -9.24 0.05
N SER A 116 1.62 -9.83 0.91
CA SER A 116 1.26 -11.25 0.84
C SER A 116 0.44 -11.59 -0.42
N VAL A 117 -0.11 -10.58 -1.10
CA VAL A 117 -0.90 -10.74 -2.32
C VAL A 117 -0.04 -10.43 -3.56
N LYS A 118 0.10 -11.44 -4.44
CA LYS A 118 0.85 -11.37 -5.72
C LYS A 118 0.61 -10.13 -6.60
N PRO A 119 -0.61 -9.54 -6.71
CA PRO A 119 -0.81 -8.40 -7.60
C PRO A 119 -0.20 -7.08 -7.10
N LEU A 120 0.20 -6.98 -5.82
CA LEU A 120 0.85 -5.77 -5.31
C LEU A 120 2.37 -5.88 -5.49
N PRO A 121 3.01 -4.88 -6.12
CA PRO A 121 4.47 -4.84 -6.19
C PRO A 121 5.04 -4.58 -4.79
N GLY A 122 6.07 -5.34 -4.41
CA GLY A 122 6.85 -5.03 -3.22
C GLY A 122 7.49 -3.66 -3.33
N LYS A 123 7.63 -2.97 -2.19
CA LYS A 123 8.30 -1.68 -2.09
C LYS A 123 9.57 -1.83 -1.29
N ARG A 124 10.58 -1.07 -1.68
CA ARG A 124 11.85 -1.00 -0.98
C ARG A 124 12.21 0.46 -0.81
N LEU A 125 12.44 0.85 0.43
CA LEU A 125 12.95 2.15 0.81
C LEU A 125 14.35 1.94 1.38
N VAL A 126 15.29 2.78 0.96
CA VAL A 126 16.69 2.70 1.41
C VAL A 126 17.05 4.02 2.06
N VAL A 127 17.55 3.95 3.28
CA VAL A 127 18.01 5.09 4.06
C VAL A 127 19.50 4.95 4.30
N TRP A 128 20.23 6.02 4.03
CA TRP A 128 21.65 6.12 4.31
C TRP A 128 21.86 7.01 5.53
N ARG A 129 22.58 6.51 6.51
CA ARG A 129 23.04 7.28 7.65
C ARG A 129 24.56 7.24 7.69
N PHE A 130 25.17 8.41 7.75
CA PHE A 130 26.60 8.56 7.91
C PHE A 130 26.87 8.95 9.36
N ASP A 131 27.80 8.25 10.01
CA ASP A 131 28.23 8.64 11.34
C ASP A 131 29.21 9.82 11.18
N ASN A 132 28.83 11.01 11.65
CA ASN A 132 29.76 12.12 11.78
C ASN A 132 30.68 11.80 12.96
N GLU A 133 31.78 11.09 12.71
CA GLU A 133 32.92 11.18 13.62
C GLU A 133 33.48 12.60 13.47
N ASP A 134 33.14 13.47 14.43
CA ASP A 134 33.93 14.68 14.64
C ASP A 134 35.39 14.22 14.82
N PRO A 135 36.34 14.66 13.97
CA PRO A 135 37.74 14.31 14.17
C PRO A 135 38.16 14.82 15.55
N PRO A 136 38.86 14.01 16.36
CA PRO A 136 39.34 14.48 17.65
C PRO A 136 40.21 15.71 17.40
N VAL A 137 39.73 16.87 17.85
CA VAL A 137 40.53 18.10 17.91
C VAL A 137 41.69 17.79 18.85
N ASN A 138 42.80 17.37 18.26
CA ASN A 138 44.05 17.14 18.94
C ASN A 138 44.68 18.52 19.20
N GLU A 139 44.02 19.34 20.04
CA GLU A 139 44.63 20.51 20.67
C GLU A 139 45.54 19.99 21.78
N SER A 140 46.64 19.40 21.37
CA SER A 140 47.76 19.08 22.23
C SER A 140 49.04 19.29 21.44
N GLN A 141 49.66 20.44 21.77
CA GLN A 141 51.06 20.83 21.65
C GLN A 141 51.44 21.81 20.51
N PRO A 142 52.41 22.71 20.75
CA PRO A 142 53.03 23.17 22.01
C PRO A 142 52.76 24.64 22.36
#